data_AF-A0A1H3YEZ8-F1
#
_entry.id   AF-A0A1H3YEZ8-F1
#
_cell.length_a   1.000
_cell.length_b   1.000
_cell.length_c   1.000
_cell.angle_alpha   90.00
_cell.angle_beta   90.00
_cell.angle_gamma   90.00
#
_symmetry.space_group_name_H-M   'P 1'
#
loop_
_entity.id
_entity.type
_entity.pdbx_description
1 polymer ?
#
loop_
_entity_poly.entity_id
_entity_poly.type
_entity_poly.pdbx_seq_one_letter_code
_entity_poly.pdbx_strand_id
1 'polypeptide(L)'
;MAKIGINYTLYPMYRYYTQSKADYFGKYNNILSTQEFYTSDYDLDDYDAHQYGLGFKFYDPLNKLNIGGFGLKSIDIEYNYYERTTQNFSAHITSVGFSFIAH
;
A
#
# COMPACT_ATOMS: atom_id res chain seq x y z
N MET A 1 7.82 -14.96 4.40
CA MET A 1 8.51 -14.20 5.47
C MET A 1 9.74 -15.01 5.89
N ALA A 2 10.95 -14.48 5.68
CA ALA A 2 12.17 -15.18 6.06
C ALA A 2 12.75 -14.48 7.30
N LYS A 3 12.73 -15.17 8.44
CA LYS A 3 13.40 -14.68 9.64
C LYS A 3 14.90 -14.86 9.48
N ILE A 4 15.62 -13.77 9.29
CA ILE A 4 17.08 -13.77 9.20
C ILE A 4 17.55 -13.31 10.59
N GLY A 5 18.16 -14.20 11.38
CA GLY A 5 18.60 -13.89 12.75
C GLY A 5 17.48 -13.87 13.80
N ILE A 6 17.84 -13.53 15.04
CA ILE A 6 16.96 -13.65 16.22
C ILE A 6 16.01 -12.45 16.36
N ASN A 7 16.46 -11.26 15.93
CA ASN A 7 15.85 -9.96 16.24
C ASN A 7 15.38 -9.17 15.02
N TYR A 8 15.48 -9.70 13.80
CA TYR A 8 14.96 -9.03 12.62
C TYR A 8 14.29 -10.00 11.65
N THR A 9 13.51 -9.48 10.72
CA THR A 9 12.83 -10.25 9.68
C THR A 9 12.78 -9.45 8.40
N LEU A 10 13.13 -10.11 7.29
CA LEU A 10 13.02 -9.56 5.95
C LEU A 10 11.94 -10.35 5.21
N TYR A 11 11.02 -9.65 4.53
CA TYR A 11 9.94 -10.32 3.82
C TYR A 11 9.60 -9.62 2.50
N PRO A 12 9.53 -10.37 1.39
CA PRO A 12 8.98 -9.83 0.16
C PRO A 12 7.46 -9.75 0.26
N MET A 13 6.88 -8.81 -0.50
CA MET A 13 5.45 -8.61 -0.62
C MET A 13 5.06 -8.47 -2.08
N TYR A 14 3.90 -9.04 -2.42
CA TYR A 14 3.26 -8.83 -3.70
C TYR A 14 1.75 -8.72 -3.50
N ARG A 15 1.13 -7.73 -4.12
CA ARG A 15 -0.32 -7.55 -4.14
C ARG A 15 -0.78 -7.28 -5.56
N TYR A 16 -1.82 -8.00 -5.96
CA TYR A 16 -2.55 -7.78 -7.20
C TYR A 16 -3.94 -7.25 -6.86
N TYR A 17 -4.41 -6.25 -7.61
CA TYR A 17 -5.73 -5.66 -7.46
C TYR A 17 -6.32 -5.36 -8.84
N THR A 18 -7.62 -5.62 -9.01
CA THR A 18 -8.35 -5.35 -10.25
C THR A 18 -9.64 -4.59 -9.93
N GLN A 19 -9.97 -3.61 -10.75
CA GLN A 19 -11.16 -2.79 -10.62
C GLN A 19 -11.95 -2.86 -11.93
N SER A 20 -13.26 -3.12 -11.84
CA SER A 20 -14.17 -2.96 -12.97
C SER A 20 -14.57 -1.49 -13.15
N LYS A 21 -14.72 -1.05 -14.40
CA LYS A 21 -15.22 0.29 -14.73
C LYS A 21 -16.59 0.58 -14.09
N ALA A 22 -16.85 1.84 -13.79
CA ALA A 22 -18.17 2.29 -13.34
C ALA A 22 -19.22 2.17 -14.47
N ASP A 23 -20.47 1.89 -14.11
CA ASP A 23 -21.58 1.65 -15.06
C ASP A 23 -21.85 2.83 -16.01
N TYR A 24 -21.52 4.06 -15.61
CA TYR A 24 -21.73 5.30 -16.37
C TYR A 24 -20.42 5.94 -16.89
N PHE A 25 -19.34 5.16 -16.95
CA PHE A 25 -18.07 5.61 -17.50
C PHE A 25 -18.13 5.70 -19.03
N GLY A 26 -17.77 6.86 -19.58
CA GLY A 26 -17.65 7.11 -21.02
C GLY A 26 -16.33 7.78 -21.37
N LYS A 27 -15.74 7.43 -22.52
CA LYS A 27 -14.51 8.08 -23.00
C LYS A 27 -14.75 9.58 -23.22
N TYR A 28 -13.76 10.40 -22.87
CA TYR A 28 -13.75 11.84 -23.12
C TYR A 28 -14.19 12.15 -24.57
N ASN A 29 -15.04 13.17 -24.74
CA ASN A 29 -15.68 13.58 -26.01
C ASN A 29 -16.73 12.63 -26.64
N ASN A 30 -17.07 11.48 -26.03
CA ASN A 30 -18.17 10.63 -26.52
C ASN A 30 -19.45 10.73 -25.68
N ILE A 31 -19.45 11.60 -24.67
CA ILE A 31 -20.58 11.75 -23.76
C ILE A 31 -21.46 12.91 -24.25
N LEU A 32 -22.73 12.61 -24.52
CA LEU A 32 -23.73 13.63 -24.77
C LEU A 32 -24.17 14.25 -23.44
N SER A 33 -24.11 15.58 -23.32
CA SER A 33 -24.56 16.33 -22.13
C SER A 33 -26.06 16.15 -21.81
N THR A 34 -26.77 15.35 -22.59
CA THR A 34 -28.19 15.00 -22.42
C THR A 34 -28.40 13.71 -21.60
N GLN A 35 -27.34 12.99 -21.20
CA GLN A 35 -27.44 11.83 -20.31
C GLN A 35 -27.64 12.28 -18.85
N GLU A 36 -28.49 11.58 -18.11
CA GLU A 36 -28.84 11.90 -16.71
C GLU A 36 -27.64 11.70 -15.74
N PHE A 37 -26.78 10.72 -16.01
CA PHE A 37 -25.53 10.47 -15.29
C PHE A 37 -24.41 10.08 -16.26
N TYR A 38 -23.24 10.70 -16.14
CA TYR A 38 -22.06 10.38 -16.94
C TYR A 38 -20.77 10.81 -16.24
N THR A 39 -19.68 10.06 -16.45
CA THR A 39 -18.34 10.48 -16.03
C THR A 39 -17.30 10.08 -17.07
N SER A 40 -16.31 10.95 -17.25
CA SER A 40 -15.09 10.69 -18.05
C SER A 40 -13.83 10.70 -17.19
N ASP A 41 -14.02 10.58 -15.86
CA ASP A 41 -12.93 10.46 -14.92
C ASP A 41 -12.31 9.06 -15.04
N TYR A 42 -11.11 9.00 -15.61
CA TYR A 42 -10.37 7.76 -15.83
C TYR A 42 -9.93 7.09 -14.52
N ASP A 43 -10.13 7.70 -13.35
CA ASP A 43 -9.98 7.02 -12.05
C ASP A 43 -11.13 6.02 -11.77
N LEU A 44 -12.24 6.14 -12.52
CA LEU A 44 -13.39 5.23 -12.48
C LEU A 44 -13.40 4.21 -13.64
N ASP A 45 -12.33 4.18 -14.43
CA ASP A 45 -12.14 3.19 -15.50
C ASP A 45 -11.76 1.82 -14.94
N ASP A 46 -11.79 0.78 -15.77
CA ASP A 46 -11.22 -0.50 -15.41
C ASP A 46 -9.69 -0.41 -15.34
N TYR A 47 -9.08 -1.00 -14.31
CA TYR A 47 -7.64 -1.08 -14.22
C TYR A 47 -7.16 -2.31 -13.43
N ASP A 48 -5.99 -2.80 -13.82
CA ASP A 48 -5.21 -3.76 -13.06
C ASP A 48 -4.05 -3.04 -12.40
N ALA A 49 -3.75 -3.42 -11.17
CA ALA A 49 -2.67 -2.86 -10.38
C ALA A 49 -1.80 -3.95 -9.76
N HIS A 50 -0.49 -3.72 -9.86
CA HIS A 50 0.55 -4.57 -9.31
C HIS A 50 1.33 -3.76 -8.29
N GLN A 51 1.55 -4.36 -7.12
CA GLN A 51 2.37 -3.78 -6.08
C GLN A 51 3.42 -4.78 -5.63
N TYR A 52 4.68 -4.38 -5.73
CA TYR A 52 5.84 -5.17 -5.32
C TYR A 52 6.51 -4.46 -4.15
N GLY A 53 6.84 -5.21 -3.10
CA GLY A 53 7.41 -4.60 -1.92
C GLY A 53 8.40 -5.47 -1.18
N LEU A 54 9.15 -4.80 -0.31
CA LEU A 54 10.08 -5.42 0.62
C LEU A 54 9.90 -4.77 1.99
N GLY A 55 9.64 -5.60 2.99
CA GLY A 55 9.49 -5.21 4.38
C GLY A 55 10.66 -5.69 5.22
N PHE A 56 11.10 -4.82 6.13
CA PHE A 56 12.12 -5.09 7.14
C PHE A 56 11.58 -4.75 8.52
N LYS A 57 11.56 -5.75 9.40
CA LYS A 57 11.10 -5.61 10.77
C LYS A 57 12.22 -5.87 11.75
N PHE A 58 12.39 -4.97 12.72
CA PHE A 58 13.37 -5.08 13.80
C PHE A 58 12.64 -5.14 15.14
N TYR A 59 12.95 -6.16 15.93
CA TYR A 59 12.32 -6.44 17.23
C TYR A 59 13.21 -5.98 18.38
N ASP A 60 12.57 -5.47 19.43
CA ASP A 60 13.19 -4.94 20.65
C ASP A 60 14.39 -4.00 20.39
N PRO A 61 14.20 -2.93 19.59
CA PRO A 61 15.29 -2.02 19.23
C PRO A 61 15.91 -1.27 20.41
N LEU A 62 15.20 -1.16 21.54
CA LEU A 62 15.61 -0.37 22.70
C LEU A 62 15.93 -1.24 23.93
N ASN A 63 16.09 -2.56 23.77
CA ASN A 63 16.50 -3.50 24.82
C ASN A 63 15.74 -3.29 26.16
N LYS A 64 14.41 -3.46 26.17
CA LYS A 64 13.53 -3.29 27.35
C LYS A 64 13.47 -1.89 27.96
N LEU A 65 13.96 -0.85 27.27
CA LEU A 65 13.74 0.52 27.73
C LEU A 65 12.23 0.83 27.70
N ASN A 66 11.67 1.04 28.89
CA ASN A 66 10.27 1.40 29.07
C ASN A 66 10.18 2.88 29.42
N ILE A 67 9.40 3.64 28.64
CA ILE A 67 9.14 5.06 28.88
C ILE A 67 7.65 5.20 29.21
N GLY A 68 7.35 5.59 30.45
CA GLY A 68 5.96 5.84 30.87
C GLY A 68 5.05 4.60 30.84
N GLY A 69 5.58 3.40 31.10
CA GLY A 69 4.81 2.15 31.09
C GLY A 69 4.69 1.49 29.71
N PHE A 70 5.24 2.09 28.66
CA PHE A 70 5.24 1.52 27.31
C PHE A 70 6.66 1.18 26.85
N GLY A 71 6.84 -0.04 26.36
CA GLY A 71 8.08 -0.51 25.71
C GLY A 71 7.93 -0.56 24.20
N LEU A 72 8.95 -0.13 23.46
CA LEU A 72 8.96 -0.26 22.00
C LEU A 72 9.28 -1.71 21.61
N LYS A 73 8.27 -2.42 21.12
CA LYS A 73 8.35 -3.85 20.77
C LYS A 73 9.01 -4.07 19.41
N SER A 74 8.71 -3.24 18.41
CA SER A 74 9.32 -3.36 17.08
C SER A 74 9.19 -2.10 16.26
N ILE A 75 10.11 -1.93 15.32
CA ILE A 75 10.03 -0.99 14.20
C ILE A 75 9.87 -1.79 12.92
N ASP A 76 8.97 -1.33 12.05
CA ASP A 76 8.69 -1.93 10.75
C ASP A 76 8.90 -0.89 9.65
N ILE A 77 9.61 -1.25 8.60
CA ILE A 77 9.89 -0.39 7.46
C ILE A 77 9.54 -1.17 6.19
N GLU A 78 8.69 -0.59 5.36
CA GLU A 78 8.27 -1.19 4.11
C GLU A 78 8.49 -0.22 2.96
N TYR A 79 9.04 -0.74 1.86
CA TYR A 79 9.07 -0.05 0.59
C TYR A 79 8.23 -0.82 -0.43
N ASN A 80 7.40 -0.11 -1.17
CA ASN A 80 6.54 -0.67 -2.21
C ASN A 80 6.63 0.16 -3.48
N TYR A 81 6.69 -0.52 -4.61
CA TYR A 81 6.48 0.05 -5.94
C TYR A 81 5.11 -0.41 -6.45
N TYR A 82 4.25 0.56 -6.75
CA TYR A 82 2.90 0.35 -7.26
C TYR A 82 2.83 0.81 -8.71
N GLU A 83 2.19 0.03 -9.56
CA GLU A 83 1.89 0.38 -10.95
C GLU A 83 0.47 -0.04 -11.31
N ARG A 84 -0.24 0.78 -12.09
CA ARG A 84 -1.55 0.43 -12.66
C ARG A 84 -1.59 0.63 -14.16
N THR A 85 -2.36 -0.21 -14.85
CA THR A 85 -2.48 -0.23 -16.31
C THR A 85 -3.11 1.04 -16.87
N THR A 86 -4.12 1.57 -16.18
CA THR A 86 -4.86 2.74 -16.64
C THR A 86 -4.12 4.01 -16.28
N GLN A 87 -3.91 4.85 -17.30
CA GLN A 87 -3.14 6.11 -17.24
C GLN A 87 -1.61 5.95 -17.02
N ASN A 88 -1.04 4.74 -17.11
CA ASN A 88 0.39 4.46 -16.88
C ASN A 88 0.91 5.07 -15.57
N PHE A 89 0.13 4.93 -14.50
CA PHE A 89 0.47 5.52 -13.22
C PHE A 89 1.36 4.58 -12.40
N SER A 90 2.44 5.12 -11.85
CA SER A 90 3.36 4.44 -10.95
C SER A 90 3.61 5.27 -9.69
N ALA A 91 3.78 4.61 -8.54
CA ALA A 91 4.06 5.26 -7.27
C ALA A 91 5.11 4.49 -6.44
N HIS A 92 5.97 5.26 -5.75
CA HIS A 92 6.88 4.75 -4.73
C HIS A 92 6.28 5.05 -3.36
N ILE A 93 6.09 4.01 -2.54
CA ILE A 93 5.43 4.10 -1.23
C ILE A 93 6.40 3.57 -0.18
N THR A 94 6.82 4.44 0.73
CA THR A 94 7.60 4.06 1.92
C THR A 94 6.73 4.20 3.16
N SER A 95 6.72 3.18 4.01
CA SER A 95 5.95 3.14 5.25
C SER A 95 6.84 2.81 6.43
N VAL A 96 6.58 3.45 7.58
CA VAL A 96 7.26 3.19 8.84
C VAL A 96 6.22 2.96 9.91
N GLY A 97 6.32 1.84 10.63
CA GLY A 97 5.42 1.43 11.70
C GLY A 97 6.16 1.20 13.01
N PHE A 98 5.52 1.58 14.12
CA PHE A 98 6.02 1.35 15.47
C PHE A 98 4.99 0.51 16.24
N SER A 99 5.43 -0.54 16.92
CA SER A 99 4.59 -1.36 17.78
C SER A 99 5.05 -1.25 19.22
N PHE A 100 4.12 -0.99 20.13
CA PHE A 100 4.39 -0.84 21.56
C PHE A 100 3.74 -1.96 22.36
N ILE A 101 4.28 -2.26 23.53
CA ILE A 101 3.67 -3.12 24.53
C ILE A 101 3.52 -2.33 25.84
N ALA A 102 2.35 -2.45 26.48
CA ALA A 102 2.11 -1.88 27.80
C ALA A 102 2.63 -2.85 28.87
N HIS A 103 3.29 -2.31 29.88
CA HIS A 103 3.80 -3.00 31.05
C HIS A 103 3.08 -2.55 32.32
#